data_AF-A0A2S9D0P1-F1
#
_entry.id   AF-A0A2S9D0P1-F1
#
_cell.length_a   1.000
_cell.length_b   1.000
_cell.length_c   1.000
_cell.angle_alpha   90.00
_cell.angle_beta   90.00
_cell.angle_gamma   90.00
#
_symmetry.space_group_name_H-M   'P 1'
#
loop_
_entity.id
_entity.type
_entity.pdbx_description
1 polymer ?
#
loop_
_entity_poly.entity_id
_entity_poly.type
_entity_poly.pdbx_seq_one_letter_code
_entity_poly.pdbx_strand_id
1 'polypeptide(L)'
;MAGEGGNIVRNVFGRSYKEAEHIMKDASKGTLDFKSPQENTFYGKKGGKKFDEYQAKKDNTLLVTKVEGPLDDNGGKIAKPKEGEKYWFKATFNRSATKSEYKKLQWQEKINGISIPFFFDYSSITGNTETIQVKLPCYDMRVYAYFKTPIDKVSVEVKIANPLPLYIDRFKIKGKDRKGVNMADDLCYGLGVSNQYPSRYTLQDVESKGIWIKSEIRDKTDEELWAGFKRMVGTLFSVGELETVAFDMIEKFKRSEGGEYTNSILTKHVLNHPSNQRFCLSMEDEIADRIKKNYGSIASIEDDEIHFTDDEVGKFGRRGWGHPQFSTMKDTFMGGLTICMNDTWAYEVKLTKFNKSANGTYDATYKVVLYDHFGLDMPDIEKKYYYLLGFRYWFILQHIRGYKPFITKVEFEKTFKESITIGKAERQSKRRAEKERQDHLRNMGRRRPGEY
;
A
#
# COMPACT_ATOMS: atom_id res chain seq x y z
N MET A 1 -13.88 21.45 -36.81
CA MET A 1 -13.32 21.10 -38.14
C MET A 1 -14.42 21.37 -39.15
N ALA A 2 -14.07 22.14 -40.18
CA ALA A 2 -14.98 22.72 -41.15
C ALA A 2 -15.82 21.65 -41.86
N GLY A 3 -17.15 21.82 -41.86
CA GLY A 3 -18.02 21.18 -42.83
C GLY A 3 -17.97 22.02 -44.10
N GLU A 4 -17.33 21.47 -45.13
CA GLU A 4 -17.14 22.06 -46.44
C GLU A 4 -18.48 22.51 -47.04
N GLY A 5 -18.70 23.82 -47.09
CA GLY A 5 -19.70 24.41 -47.97
C GLY A 5 -19.17 24.25 -49.41
N GLY A 6 -19.92 23.52 -50.23
CA GLY A 6 -19.53 23.19 -51.59
C GLY A 6 -19.05 24.40 -52.39
N ASN A 7 -17.85 24.29 -52.96
CA ASN A 7 -17.32 25.22 -53.93
C ASN A 7 -18.20 25.21 -55.18
N ILE A 8 -18.84 26.33 -55.51
CA ILE A 8 -19.44 26.53 -56.83
C ILE A 8 -18.29 26.81 -57.80
N VAL A 9 -17.85 25.78 -58.53
CA VAL A 9 -16.89 25.92 -59.62
C VAL A 9 -17.66 26.31 -60.89
N ARG A 10 -17.45 27.53 -61.38
CA ARG A 10 -18.01 27.99 -62.67
C ARG A 10 -17.11 27.53 -63.82
N ASN A 11 -17.42 26.39 -64.41
CA ASN A 11 -16.84 25.99 -65.69
C ASN A 11 -17.85 26.22 -66.84
N VAL A 12 -17.51 27.16 -67.71
CA VAL A 12 -18.28 27.51 -68.92
C VAL A 12 -17.56 26.95 -70.13
N PHE A 13 -18.03 25.80 -70.64
CA PHE A 13 -17.83 25.37 -72.02
C PHE A 13 -19.07 24.57 -72.45
N GLY A 14 -19.45 24.70 -73.72
CA GLY A 14 -20.69 24.14 -74.26
C GLY A 14 -20.50 23.33 -75.53
N ARG A 15 -21.43 22.39 -75.76
CA ARG A 15 -22.08 22.01 -77.03
C ARG A 15 -23.44 21.40 -76.68
N SER A 16 -24.46 21.69 -77.49
CA SER A 16 -25.87 21.36 -77.28
C SER A 16 -26.27 20.04 -77.96
N TYR A 17 -27.11 19.23 -77.30
CA TYR A 17 -27.93 18.20 -77.94
C TYR A 17 -29.34 18.17 -77.34
N LYS A 18 -30.32 17.87 -78.19
CA LYS A 18 -31.77 18.06 -78.03
C LYS A 18 -32.44 16.99 -77.14
N GLU A 19 -33.39 17.50 -76.35
CA GLU A 19 -34.70 16.94 -75.98
C GLU A 19 -34.79 15.76 -74.99
N ALA A 20 -35.38 16.06 -73.82
CA ALA A 20 -36.13 15.13 -72.98
C ALA A 20 -37.36 15.87 -72.43
N GLU A 21 -38.58 15.38 -72.70
CA GLU A 21 -39.83 16.03 -72.27
C GLU A 21 -40.12 15.90 -70.77
N HIS A 22 -39.51 14.92 -70.08
CA HIS A 22 -39.57 14.82 -68.62
C HIS A 22 -38.28 14.22 -68.05
N ILE A 23 -37.74 14.86 -67.01
CA ILE A 23 -36.59 14.38 -66.23
C ILE A 23 -37.04 14.21 -64.78
N MET A 24 -37.15 12.98 -64.29
CA MET A 24 -37.24 12.70 -62.85
C MET A 24 -35.88 12.26 -62.32
N LYS A 25 -35.38 12.91 -61.26
CA LYS A 25 -34.17 12.48 -60.55
C LYS A 25 -34.33 12.59 -59.04
N ASP A 26 -33.85 11.58 -58.33
CA ASP A 26 -33.77 11.50 -56.88
C ASP A 26 -32.38 11.97 -56.42
N ALA A 27 -32.34 12.97 -55.54
CA ALA A 27 -31.12 13.63 -55.08
C ALA A 27 -30.84 13.30 -53.61
N SER A 28 -30.58 12.03 -53.32
CA SER A 28 -30.35 11.61 -51.94
C SER A 28 -28.94 11.94 -51.43
N LYS A 29 -27.91 12.09 -52.29
CA LYS A 29 -26.55 12.58 -51.93
C LYS A 29 -25.79 13.17 -53.15
N GLY A 30 -25.32 14.42 -53.06
CA GLY A 30 -24.40 15.07 -54.04
C GLY A 30 -24.86 16.42 -54.61
N THR A 31 -23.98 17.11 -55.34
CA THR A 31 -24.28 18.38 -56.06
C THR A 31 -25.13 18.11 -57.30
N LEU A 32 -26.19 18.90 -57.52
CA LEU A 32 -27.04 18.83 -58.70
C LEU A 32 -26.87 20.08 -59.56
N ASP A 33 -26.38 19.93 -60.79
CA ASP A 33 -26.20 21.03 -61.74
C ASP A 33 -27.34 21.07 -62.77
N PHE A 34 -28.00 22.23 -62.90
CA PHE A 34 -28.97 22.52 -63.96
C PHE A 34 -28.43 23.62 -64.88
N LYS A 35 -28.45 23.37 -66.20
CA LYS A 35 -28.16 24.38 -67.22
C LYS A 35 -29.34 24.43 -68.20
N SER A 36 -30.13 25.50 -68.14
CA SER A 36 -31.21 25.77 -69.10
C SER A 36 -31.02 27.16 -69.70
N PRO A 37 -31.24 27.36 -71.01
CA PRO A 37 -31.25 28.68 -71.64
C PRO A 37 -32.53 29.48 -71.34
N GLN A 38 -33.52 28.91 -70.64
CA GLN A 38 -34.73 29.59 -70.18
C GLN A 38 -34.90 29.46 -68.67
N GLU A 39 -35.75 30.31 -68.08
CA GLU A 39 -36.07 30.34 -66.65
C GLU A 39 -36.54 28.97 -66.15
N ASN A 40 -35.83 28.41 -65.16
CA ASN A 40 -36.23 27.16 -64.50
C ASN A 40 -37.02 27.49 -63.23
N THR A 41 -38.30 27.09 -63.19
CA THR A 41 -39.14 27.23 -61.99
C THR A 41 -39.37 25.84 -61.35
N PHE A 42 -38.93 25.66 -60.10
CA PHE A 42 -39.13 24.42 -59.36
C PHE A 42 -40.35 24.52 -58.43
N TYR A 43 -41.38 23.71 -58.70
CA TYR A 43 -42.57 23.62 -57.83
C TYR A 43 -42.40 22.49 -56.82
N GLY A 44 -42.11 22.83 -55.56
CA GLY A 44 -42.15 21.87 -54.45
C GLY A 44 -43.58 21.48 -54.10
N LYS A 45 -43.82 20.22 -53.70
CA LYS A 45 -45.13 19.80 -53.13
C LYS A 45 -45.40 20.68 -51.90
N LYS A 46 -46.52 21.41 -51.90
CA LYS A 46 -46.91 22.45 -50.90
C LYS A 46 -46.12 23.78 -50.98
N GLY A 47 -45.72 24.21 -52.17
CA GLY A 47 -45.25 25.58 -52.41
C GLY A 47 -43.75 25.83 -52.20
N GLY A 48 -43.00 24.87 -51.66
CA GLY A 48 -41.57 25.04 -51.37
C GLY A 48 -41.30 26.17 -50.36
N LYS A 49 -40.09 26.21 -49.79
CA LYS A 49 -39.62 27.40 -49.04
C LYS A 49 -38.55 28.07 -49.87
N LYS A 50 -38.55 29.40 -49.95
CA LYS A 50 -37.46 30.15 -50.59
C LYS A 50 -36.15 29.86 -49.84
N PHE A 51 -35.04 29.73 -50.56
CA PHE A 51 -33.72 29.49 -49.96
C PHE A 51 -33.35 30.59 -48.95
N ASP A 52 -33.77 31.82 -49.25
CA ASP A 52 -33.61 33.02 -48.42
C ASP A 52 -34.40 32.94 -47.10
N GLU A 53 -35.39 32.04 -47.00
CA GLU A 53 -36.19 31.76 -45.81
C GLU A 53 -35.70 30.51 -45.05
N TYR A 54 -34.65 29.84 -45.54
CA TYR A 54 -34.05 28.71 -44.86
C TYR A 54 -33.19 29.18 -43.69
N GLN A 55 -33.76 29.14 -42.49
CA GLN A 55 -32.99 29.19 -41.26
C GLN A 55 -32.50 27.79 -40.92
N ALA A 56 -31.18 27.58 -40.92
CA ALA A 56 -30.59 26.36 -40.39
C ALA A 56 -31.16 26.12 -38.98
N LYS A 57 -31.67 24.91 -38.71
CA LYS A 57 -32.11 24.56 -37.35
C LYS A 57 -30.96 24.86 -36.39
N LYS A 58 -31.14 25.82 -35.50
CA LYS A 58 -30.18 26.11 -34.42
C LYS A 58 -29.93 24.80 -33.69
N ASP A 59 -28.69 24.35 -33.70
CA ASP A 59 -28.26 23.21 -32.90
C ASP A 59 -28.42 23.59 -31.43
N ASN A 60 -29.49 23.08 -30.82
CA ASN A 60 -29.85 23.36 -29.44
C ASN A 60 -29.44 22.22 -28.50
N THR A 61 -28.46 21.41 -28.92
CA THR A 61 -27.93 20.30 -28.13
C THR A 61 -27.38 20.84 -26.82
N LEU A 62 -27.84 20.26 -25.71
CA LEU A 62 -27.34 20.58 -24.38
C LEU A 62 -25.98 19.91 -24.19
N LEU A 63 -24.97 20.72 -23.86
CA LEU A 63 -23.59 20.27 -23.69
C LEU A 63 -23.04 20.79 -22.37
N VAL A 64 -22.17 19.99 -21.75
CA VAL A 64 -21.28 20.48 -20.70
C VAL A 64 -20.14 21.23 -21.37
N THR A 65 -19.89 22.45 -20.94
CA THR A 65 -18.84 23.33 -21.49
C THR A 65 -17.64 23.44 -20.56
N LYS A 66 -17.83 23.18 -19.26
CA LYS A 66 -16.77 23.27 -18.26
C LYS A 66 -17.04 22.33 -17.09
N VAL A 67 -15.98 21.70 -16.58
CA VAL A 67 -15.98 20.99 -15.30
C VAL A 67 -14.93 21.64 -14.41
N GLU A 68 -15.30 21.93 -13.16
CA GLU A 68 -14.45 22.56 -12.17
C GLU A 68 -14.48 21.79 -10.86
N GLY A 69 -13.37 21.77 -10.15
CA GLY A 69 -13.21 21.10 -8.86
C GLY A 69 -11.76 20.72 -8.61
N PRO A 70 -11.42 20.22 -7.42
CA PRO A 70 -12.28 20.16 -6.23
C PRO A 70 -12.53 21.56 -5.63
N LEU A 71 -13.75 21.79 -5.14
CA LEU A 71 -14.18 23.03 -4.48
C LEU A 71 -14.59 22.78 -3.02
N ASP A 72 -14.41 23.78 -2.17
CA ASP A 72 -14.93 23.82 -0.80
C ASP A 72 -16.44 24.12 -0.76
N ASP A 73 -17.04 24.12 0.43
CA ASP A 73 -18.47 24.37 0.62
C ASP A 73 -18.92 25.79 0.23
N ASN A 74 -17.98 26.73 0.06
CA ASN A 74 -18.22 28.09 -0.40
C ASN A 74 -17.92 28.27 -1.91
N GLY A 75 -17.53 27.20 -2.62
CA GLY A 75 -17.17 27.23 -4.03
C GLY A 75 -15.74 27.69 -4.32
N GLY A 76 -14.89 27.85 -3.30
CA GLY A 76 -13.47 28.14 -3.44
C GLY A 76 -12.68 26.93 -3.95
N LYS A 77 -11.67 27.14 -4.80
CA LYS A 77 -10.83 26.05 -5.32
C LYS A 77 -9.91 25.48 -4.24
N ILE A 78 -9.85 24.16 -4.16
CA ILE A 78 -8.96 23.43 -3.27
C ILE A 78 -7.71 23.00 -4.05
N ALA A 79 -6.57 23.61 -3.73
CA ALA A 79 -5.30 23.33 -4.41
C ALA A 79 -4.67 21.98 -4.00
N LYS A 80 -4.95 21.51 -2.78
CA LYS A 80 -4.42 20.27 -2.20
C LYS A 80 -5.54 19.46 -1.57
N PRO A 81 -6.43 18.86 -2.39
CA PRO A 81 -7.45 17.96 -1.88
C PRO A 81 -6.80 16.79 -1.16
N LYS A 82 -7.40 16.35 -0.06
CA LYS A 82 -7.04 15.10 0.61
C LYS A 82 -7.73 13.94 -0.09
N GLU A 83 -7.07 12.79 -0.13
CA GLU A 83 -7.65 11.62 -0.77
C GLU A 83 -8.87 11.11 -0.01
N GLY A 84 -9.86 10.58 -0.72
CA GLY A 84 -11.09 10.03 -0.15
C GLY A 84 -12.07 11.06 0.43
N GLU A 85 -11.60 12.25 0.83
CA GLU A 85 -12.47 13.36 1.22
C GLU A 85 -13.33 13.81 0.04
N LYS A 86 -14.59 14.12 0.35
CA LYS A 86 -15.58 14.54 -0.65
C LYS A 86 -15.52 16.05 -0.84
N TYR A 87 -15.27 16.46 -2.06
CA TYR A 87 -15.27 17.87 -2.46
C TYR A 87 -16.27 18.12 -3.58
N TRP A 88 -16.66 19.38 -3.75
CA TRP A 88 -17.61 19.75 -4.78
C TRP A 88 -16.95 19.80 -6.16
N PHE A 89 -17.64 19.23 -7.14
CA PHE A 89 -17.34 19.38 -8.56
C PHE A 89 -18.53 20.03 -9.25
N LYS A 90 -18.25 21.00 -10.11
CA LYS A 90 -19.25 21.82 -10.80
C LYS A 90 -19.19 21.59 -12.30
N ALA A 91 -20.31 21.20 -12.91
CA ALA A 91 -20.50 21.19 -14.35
C ALA A 91 -21.24 22.47 -14.77
N THR A 92 -20.77 23.11 -15.83
CA THR A 92 -21.41 24.27 -16.47
C THR A 92 -21.92 23.89 -17.85
N PHE A 93 -23.12 24.34 -18.20
CA PHE A 93 -23.77 24.02 -19.47
C PHE A 93 -23.69 25.17 -20.49
N ASN A 94 -23.88 24.87 -21.77
CA ASN A 94 -23.97 25.88 -22.83
C ASN A 94 -25.28 26.70 -22.81
N ARG A 95 -26.30 26.20 -22.12
CA ARG A 95 -27.60 26.87 -21.90
C ARG A 95 -28.28 26.31 -20.66
N SER A 96 -29.33 26.98 -20.21
CA SER A 96 -30.24 26.42 -19.21
C SER A 96 -30.84 25.08 -19.66
N ALA A 97 -30.81 24.11 -18.75
CA ALA A 97 -31.36 22.76 -18.89
C ALA A 97 -32.71 22.66 -18.17
N THR A 98 -33.67 21.97 -18.79
CA THR A 98 -34.93 21.59 -18.14
C THR A 98 -34.73 20.43 -17.16
N LYS A 99 -35.70 20.20 -16.26
CA LYS A 99 -35.63 19.12 -15.26
C LYS A 99 -35.47 17.72 -15.87
N SER A 100 -36.05 17.47 -17.04
CA SER A 100 -35.94 16.18 -17.74
C SER A 100 -34.61 16.04 -18.48
N GLU A 101 -33.97 17.14 -18.86
CA GLU A 101 -32.68 17.15 -19.54
C GLU A 101 -31.53 16.89 -18.58
N TYR A 102 -31.46 17.60 -17.43
CA TYR A 102 -30.35 17.39 -16.50
C TYR A 102 -30.36 15.99 -15.86
N LYS A 103 -31.51 15.30 -15.82
CA LYS A 103 -31.61 13.87 -15.42
C LYS A 103 -30.84 12.91 -16.34
N LYS A 104 -30.33 13.39 -17.48
CA LYS A 104 -29.47 12.64 -18.40
C LYS A 104 -27.98 12.95 -18.18
N LEU A 105 -27.65 13.88 -17.28
CA LEU A 105 -26.27 14.21 -16.94
C LEU A 105 -25.62 13.00 -16.27
N GLN A 106 -24.49 12.58 -16.82
CA GLN A 106 -23.65 11.53 -16.28
C GLN A 106 -22.35 12.12 -15.75
N TRP A 107 -21.86 11.55 -14.66
CA TRP A 107 -20.53 11.82 -14.12
C TRP A 107 -19.69 10.55 -14.18
N GLN A 108 -18.41 10.72 -14.46
CA GLN A 108 -17.47 9.61 -14.54
C GLN A 108 -16.13 10.05 -13.98
N GLU A 109 -15.54 9.19 -13.17
CA GLU A 109 -14.18 9.33 -12.68
C GLU A 109 -13.28 8.44 -13.52
N LYS A 110 -12.16 8.96 -14.00
CA LYS A 110 -11.09 8.16 -14.59
C LYS A 110 -9.95 8.12 -13.60
N ILE A 111 -9.98 7.10 -12.76
CA ILE A 111 -8.95 6.81 -11.79
C ILE A 111 -7.96 5.90 -12.50
N ASN A 112 -6.80 6.44 -12.87
CA ASN A 112 -5.70 5.67 -13.43
C ASN A 112 -6.06 4.85 -14.67
N GLY A 113 -6.72 5.50 -15.65
CA GLY A 113 -7.14 4.85 -16.89
C GLY A 113 -8.46 4.09 -16.80
N ILE A 114 -8.85 3.63 -15.61
CA ILE A 114 -10.11 2.92 -15.37
C ILE A 114 -11.24 3.94 -15.27
N SER A 115 -12.26 3.76 -16.09
CA SER A 115 -13.47 4.59 -16.07
C SER A 115 -14.47 4.01 -15.09
N ILE A 116 -14.78 4.77 -14.04
CA ILE A 116 -15.73 4.43 -13.00
C ILE A 116 -16.93 5.37 -13.16
N PRO A 117 -18.10 4.88 -13.62
CA PRO A 117 -19.30 5.69 -13.68
C PRO A 117 -19.76 6.02 -12.25
N PHE A 118 -20.12 7.28 -12.02
CA PHE A 118 -20.63 7.73 -10.74
C PHE A 118 -22.14 7.99 -10.84
N PHE A 119 -22.92 7.24 -10.06
CA PHE A 119 -24.35 7.43 -9.94
C PHE A 119 -24.63 8.26 -8.69
N PHE A 120 -25.38 9.33 -8.85
CA PHE A 120 -25.83 10.18 -7.75
C PHE A 120 -27.34 10.23 -7.76
N ASP A 121 -27.92 10.36 -6.57
CA ASP A 121 -29.32 10.71 -6.45
C ASP A 121 -29.51 12.17 -6.91
N TYR A 122 -30.35 12.38 -7.92
CA TYR A 122 -30.70 13.71 -8.40
C TYR A 122 -31.40 14.57 -7.34
N SER A 123 -31.82 14.00 -6.20
CA SER A 123 -32.30 14.76 -5.04
C SER A 123 -31.16 15.43 -4.24
N SER A 124 -29.93 14.92 -4.36
CA SER A 124 -28.74 15.38 -3.63
C SER A 124 -27.93 16.45 -4.39
N ILE A 125 -28.31 16.75 -5.64
CA ILE A 125 -27.64 17.78 -6.45
C ILE A 125 -28.04 19.17 -5.98
N THR A 126 -27.09 20.09 -6.03
CA THR A 126 -27.31 21.51 -5.78
C THR A 126 -26.91 22.32 -7.01
N GLY A 127 -27.47 23.52 -7.15
CA GLY A 127 -27.21 24.40 -8.29
C GLY A 127 -28.49 24.95 -8.93
N ASN A 128 -28.39 25.32 -10.21
CA ASN A 128 -29.47 25.92 -10.98
C ASN A 128 -29.58 25.26 -12.38
N THR A 129 -30.35 25.86 -13.28
CA THR A 129 -30.55 25.30 -14.63
C THR A 129 -29.30 25.36 -15.51
N GLU A 130 -28.28 26.14 -15.14
CA GLU A 130 -27.06 26.35 -15.95
C GLU A 130 -25.84 25.64 -15.36
N THR A 131 -25.89 25.31 -14.07
CA THR A 131 -24.79 24.68 -13.35
C THR A 131 -25.29 23.66 -12.34
N ILE A 132 -24.64 22.50 -12.30
CA ILE A 132 -24.94 21.42 -11.36
C ILE A 132 -23.67 21.06 -10.60
N GLN A 133 -23.80 20.88 -9.29
CA GLN A 133 -22.73 20.44 -8.41
C GLN A 133 -22.99 19.06 -7.82
N VAL A 134 -21.92 18.29 -7.67
CA VAL A 134 -21.92 16.97 -7.01
C VAL A 134 -20.72 16.88 -6.05
N LYS A 135 -20.89 16.22 -4.90
CA LYS A 135 -19.77 15.88 -4.02
C LYS A 135 -19.17 14.54 -4.44
N LEU A 136 -17.90 14.55 -4.81
CA LEU A 136 -17.15 13.35 -5.20
C LEU A 136 -15.94 13.15 -4.27
N PRO A 137 -15.64 11.91 -3.86
CA PRO A 137 -14.37 11.61 -3.21
C PRO A 137 -13.20 11.91 -4.16
N CYS A 138 -12.16 12.57 -3.69
CA CYS A 138 -11.00 12.90 -4.53
C CYS A 138 -9.90 11.84 -4.48
N TYR A 139 -9.32 11.54 -5.64
CA TYR A 139 -8.16 10.66 -5.84
C TYR A 139 -7.22 11.27 -6.90
N ASP A 140 -6.09 10.65 -7.22
CA ASP A 140 -5.40 10.96 -8.48
C ASP A 140 -6.29 10.48 -9.64
N MET A 141 -7.02 11.43 -10.22
CA MET A 141 -8.13 11.14 -11.12
C MET A 141 -8.39 12.26 -12.10
N ARG A 142 -9.14 11.93 -13.14
CA ARG A 142 -9.79 12.90 -14.01
C ARG A 142 -11.30 12.79 -13.90
N VAL A 143 -11.99 13.88 -13.65
CA VAL A 143 -13.45 13.91 -13.49
C VAL A 143 -14.10 14.47 -14.75
N TYR A 144 -15.11 13.76 -15.23
CA TYR A 144 -15.92 14.12 -16.39
C TYR A 144 -17.37 14.34 -16.00
N ALA A 145 -18.03 15.27 -16.69
CA ALA A 145 -19.47 15.41 -16.70
C ALA A 145 -19.95 15.55 -18.15
N TYR A 146 -20.99 14.80 -18.56
CA TYR A 146 -21.44 14.78 -19.95
C TYR A 146 -22.89 14.30 -20.09
N PHE A 147 -23.52 14.65 -21.22
CA PHE A 147 -24.88 14.19 -21.57
C PHE A 147 -24.91 13.01 -22.55
N LYS A 148 -23.82 12.78 -23.30
CA LYS A 148 -23.73 11.73 -24.32
C LYS A 148 -22.43 10.95 -24.24
N THR A 149 -21.30 11.64 -24.37
CA THR A 149 -19.97 11.04 -24.28
C THR A 149 -19.00 11.99 -23.56
N PRO A 150 -18.06 11.46 -22.75
CA PRO A 150 -17.06 12.28 -22.07
C PRO A 150 -16.09 12.93 -23.06
N ILE A 151 -15.60 14.13 -22.73
CA ILE A 151 -14.66 14.91 -23.55
C ILE A 151 -13.49 15.33 -22.65
N ASP A 152 -12.26 14.96 -23.00
CA ASP A 152 -11.06 15.27 -22.20
C ASP A 152 -10.84 16.77 -21.98
N LYS A 153 -11.16 17.61 -22.97
CA LYS A 153 -11.07 19.08 -22.84
C LYS A 153 -12.09 19.66 -21.86
N VAL A 154 -13.15 18.90 -21.54
CA VAL A 154 -14.22 19.27 -20.62
C VAL A 154 -14.19 18.31 -19.42
N SER A 155 -13.04 18.28 -18.77
CA SER A 155 -12.76 17.48 -17.59
C SER A 155 -11.82 18.26 -16.67
N VAL A 156 -11.68 17.80 -15.43
CA VAL A 156 -10.69 18.36 -14.50
C VAL A 156 -9.79 17.25 -13.98
N GLU A 157 -8.49 17.54 -13.93
CA GLU A 157 -7.49 16.64 -13.37
C GLU A 157 -7.23 17.01 -11.91
N VAL A 158 -7.24 16.00 -11.06
CA VAL A 158 -7.05 16.12 -9.62
C VAL A 158 -5.79 15.36 -9.25
N LYS A 159 -4.88 16.02 -8.52
CA LYS A 159 -3.66 15.42 -7.99
C LYS A 159 -3.70 15.44 -6.47
N ILE A 160 -3.69 14.26 -5.88
CA ILE A 160 -3.53 14.08 -4.44
C ILE A 160 -2.04 14.05 -4.13
N ALA A 161 -1.61 14.80 -3.12
CA ALA A 161 -0.29 14.62 -2.53
C ALA A 161 -0.33 13.39 -1.62
N ASN A 162 0.34 12.30 -2.02
CA ASN A 162 0.48 11.09 -1.20
C ASN A 162 1.62 11.31 -0.19
N PRO A 163 1.35 11.44 1.12
CA PRO A 163 2.41 11.59 2.10
C PRO A 163 3.11 10.24 2.27
N LEU A 164 4.19 10.04 1.53
CA LEU A 164 5.15 8.97 1.82
C LEU A 164 6.28 9.56 2.69
N PRO A 165 6.79 8.80 3.68
CA PRO A 165 6.41 7.44 4.04
C PRO A 165 5.10 7.39 4.86
N LEU A 166 4.36 6.29 4.73
CA LEU A 166 3.15 6.00 5.52
C LEU A 166 3.30 4.70 6.30
N TYR A 167 2.74 4.63 7.51
CA TYR A 167 2.74 3.40 8.30
C TYR A 167 1.75 2.38 7.74
N ILE A 168 2.21 1.15 7.53
CA ILE A 168 1.33 0.02 7.18
C ILE A 168 0.97 -0.76 8.44
N ASP A 169 1.93 -0.89 9.35
CA ASP A 169 1.75 -1.59 10.61
C ASP A 169 2.80 -1.15 11.63
N ARG A 170 2.43 -1.15 12.90
CA ARG A 170 3.31 -0.90 14.03
C ARG A 170 2.92 -1.79 15.19
N PHE A 171 3.90 -2.46 15.78
CA PHE A 171 3.65 -3.37 16.88
C PHE A 171 4.59 -3.07 18.04
N LYS A 172 4.00 -2.84 19.21
CA LYS A 172 4.65 -2.45 20.46
C LYS A 172 5.57 -1.22 20.30
N ILE A 173 6.18 -0.79 21.39
CA ILE A 173 7.15 0.32 21.39
C ILE A 173 8.51 -0.27 21.71
N LYS A 174 9.52 0.02 20.86
CA LYS A 174 10.89 -0.48 21.07
C LYS A 174 11.40 -0.11 22.46
N GLY A 175 11.99 -1.08 23.14
CA GLY A 175 12.56 -0.91 24.48
C GLY A 175 11.56 -0.65 25.60
N LYS A 176 10.25 -0.75 25.33
CA LYS A 176 9.20 -0.60 26.33
C LYS A 176 8.57 -1.93 26.68
N ASP A 177 7.98 -2.01 27.86
CA ASP A 177 7.19 -3.15 28.32
C ASP A 177 5.97 -3.43 27.41
N ARG A 178 5.25 -4.51 27.71
CA ARG A 178 4.08 -4.94 26.92
C ARG A 178 2.97 -3.87 26.83
N LYS A 179 2.94 -2.91 27.77
CA LYS A 179 1.99 -1.80 27.81
C LYS A 179 2.52 -0.53 27.13
N GLY A 180 3.78 -0.52 26.69
CA GLY A 180 4.41 0.64 26.08
C GLY A 180 4.75 1.78 27.07
N VAL A 181 4.60 1.55 28.37
CA VAL A 181 4.72 2.62 29.39
C VAL A 181 6.16 2.68 29.89
N ASN A 182 6.61 1.53 30.37
CA ASN A 182 7.83 1.40 31.12
C ASN A 182 8.97 0.80 30.29
N MET A 183 10.21 0.81 30.78
CA MET A 183 11.28 0.02 30.15
C MET A 183 10.94 -1.47 30.23
N ALA A 184 11.29 -2.25 29.21
CA ALA A 184 11.10 -3.68 29.23
C ALA A 184 11.96 -4.36 30.32
N ASP A 185 11.46 -5.44 30.93
CA ASP A 185 12.10 -6.10 32.08
C ASP A 185 13.47 -6.69 31.72
N ASP A 186 13.62 -7.18 30.50
CA ASP A 186 14.85 -7.68 29.88
C ASP A 186 15.83 -6.58 29.45
N LEU A 187 15.42 -5.31 29.47
CA LEU A 187 16.31 -4.15 29.32
C LEU A 187 16.67 -3.47 30.65
N CYS A 188 16.08 -3.90 31.76
CA CYS A 188 16.44 -3.42 33.08
C CYS A 188 17.82 -3.94 33.49
N TYR A 189 18.54 -3.20 34.34
CA TYR A 189 19.88 -3.55 34.79
C TYR A 189 20.21 -2.94 36.16
N GLY A 190 21.21 -3.53 36.82
CA GLY A 190 21.67 -3.12 38.14
C GLY A 190 20.69 -3.43 39.27
N LEU A 191 21.17 -3.19 40.50
CA LEU A 191 20.40 -3.36 41.73
C LEU A 191 19.61 -2.09 42.06
N GLY A 192 18.34 -2.26 42.41
CA GLY A 192 17.49 -1.16 42.88
C GLY A 192 16.21 -1.67 43.53
N VAL A 193 15.32 -0.76 43.88
CA VAL A 193 14.00 -1.12 44.43
C VAL A 193 13.22 -1.85 43.34
N SER A 194 12.74 -3.05 43.63
CA SER A 194 11.92 -3.79 42.67
C SER A 194 10.75 -2.91 42.20
N ASN A 195 10.53 -2.87 40.89
CA ASN A 195 9.59 -1.97 40.19
C ASN A 195 10.04 -0.50 39.99
N GLN A 196 11.33 -0.16 40.13
CA GLN A 196 11.86 1.18 39.77
C GLN A 196 12.90 1.12 38.65
N TYR A 197 12.71 1.86 37.56
CA TYR A 197 13.68 1.91 36.47
C TYR A 197 14.99 2.60 36.86
N PRO A 198 16.15 2.07 36.43
CA PRO A 198 16.34 0.96 35.49
C PRO A 198 16.40 -0.44 36.11
N SER A 199 16.16 -0.63 37.41
CA SER A 199 16.41 -1.90 38.12
C SER A 199 15.12 -2.64 38.48
N ARG A 200 14.96 -3.86 37.96
CA ARG A 200 13.72 -4.63 38.15
C ARG A 200 13.74 -5.52 39.40
N TYR A 201 14.91 -6.02 39.77
CA TYR A 201 15.09 -7.07 40.76
C TYR A 201 16.05 -6.64 41.88
N THR A 202 15.74 -7.05 43.10
CA THR A 202 16.65 -6.93 44.26
C THR A 202 17.60 -8.12 44.31
N LEU A 203 18.70 -8.00 45.08
CA LEU A 203 19.61 -9.13 45.32
C LEU A 203 18.87 -10.34 45.92
N GLN A 204 17.92 -10.09 46.83
CA GLN A 204 17.11 -11.15 47.44
C GLN A 204 16.25 -11.88 46.39
N ASP A 205 15.67 -11.16 45.44
CA ASP A 205 14.88 -11.77 44.35
C ASP A 205 15.74 -12.74 43.54
N VAL A 206 16.96 -12.34 43.19
CA VAL A 206 17.88 -13.15 42.38
C VAL A 206 18.44 -14.33 43.16
N GLU A 207 18.90 -14.13 44.39
CA GLU A 207 19.41 -15.22 45.24
C GLU A 207 18.34 -16.28 45.53
N SER A 208 17.07 -15.89 45.57
CA SER A 208 15.95 -16.82 45.81
C SER A 208 15.80 -17.88 44.71
N LYS A 209 16.39 -17.69 43.53
CA LYS A 209 16.33 -18.65 42.41
C LYS A 209 17.18 -19.89 42.60
N GLY A 210 18.13 -19.90 43.55
CA GLY A 210 18.77 -21.14 43.99
C GLY A 210 20.22 -20.99 44.44
N ILE A 211 20.76 -22.08 44.98
CA ILE A 211 22.10 -22.09 45.59
C ILE A 211 23.22 -21.86 44.57
N TRP A 212 23.01 -22.19 43.29
CA TRP A 212 24.03 -22.03 42.25
C TRP A 212 24.22 -20.56 41.90
N ILE A 213 23.15 -19.84 41.54
CA ILE A 213 23.24 -18.41 41.22
C ILE A 213 23.73 -17.60 42.43
N LYS A 214 23.32 -18.00 43.65
CA LYS A 214 23.82 -17.40 44.90
C LYS A 214 25.33 -17.59 45.07
N SER A 215 25.85 -18.80 44.85
CA SER A 215 27.30 -19.07 44.91
C SER A 215 28.04 -18.29 43.82
N GLU A 216 27.49 -18.24 42.61
CA GLU A 216 28.09 -17.55 41.47
C GLU A 216 28.19 -16.04 41.70
N ILE A 217 27.15 -15.41 42.30
CA ILE A 217 27.19 -14.00 42.70
C ILE A 217 28.33 -13.71 43.68
N ARG A 218 28.56 -14.61 44.65
CA ARG A 218 29.56 -14.45 45.72
C ARG A 218 30.98 -14.75 45.24
N ASP A 219 31.14 -15.82 44.48
CA ASP A 219 32.44 -16.47 44.25
C ASP A 219 33.06 -16.13 42.90
N LYS A 220 32.29 -15.55 41.96
CA LYS A 220 32.77 -15.26 40.60
C LYS A 220 33.10 -13.80 40.36
N THR A 221 34.27 -13.59 39.78
CA THR A 221 34.71 -12.33 39.17
C THR A 221 33.97 -12.05 37.87
N ASP A 222 33.94 -10.79 37.45
CA ASP A 222 33.31 -10.41 36.18
C ASP A 222 33.99 -11.11 35.01
N GLU A 223 35.33 -11.25 35.02
CA GLU A 223 36.10 -11.96 34.00
C GLU A 223 35.66 -13.42 33.84
N GLU A 224 35.43 -14.12 34.95
CA GLU A 224 34.94 -15.51 34.93
C GLU A 224 33.51 -15.60 34.40
N LEU A 225 32.64 -14.66 34.76
CA LEU A 225 31.27 -14.58 34.27
C LEU A 225 31.25 -14.34 32.75
N TRP A 226 32.04 -13.37 32.26
CA TRP A 226 32.19 -13.09 30.84
C TRP A 226 32.73 -14.29 30.07
N ALA A 227 33.79 -14.94 30.58
CA ALA A 227 34.37 -16.11 29.93
C ALA A 227 33.38 -17.27 29.84
N GLY A 228 32.62 -17.52 30.91
CA GLY A 228 31.60 -18.58 30.91
C GLY A 228 30.41 -18.28 30.00
N PHE A 229 29.95 -17.04 29.96
CA PHE A 229 28.88 -16.61 29.05
C PHE A 229 29.32 -16.77 27.59
N LYS A 230 30.47 -16.19 27.22
CA LYS A 230 31.02 -16.27 25.86
C LYS A 230 31.28 -17.71 25.41
N ARG A 231 31.83 -18.55 26.30
CA ARG A 231 32.04 -19.98 26.03
C ARG A 231 30.73 -20.71 25.77
N MET A 232 29.69 -20.48 26.56
CA MET A 232 28.38 -21.11 26.33
C MET A 232 27.83 -20.74 24.95
N VAL A 233 27.91 -19.47 24.57
CA VAL A 233 27.43 -18.99 23.27
C VAL A 233 28.16 -19.68 22.10
N GLY A 234 29.50 -19.69 22.11
CA GLY A 234 30.29 -20.32 21.04
C GLY A 234 30.21 -21.84 20.98
N THR A 235 29.97 -22.52 22.12
CA THR A 235 29.92 -23.99 22.16
C THR A 235 28.54 -24.57 21.87
N LEU A 236 27.46 -23.87 22.23
CA LEU A 236 26.11 -24.41 22.16
C LEU A 236 25.21 -23.69 21.15
N PHE A 237 25.38 -22.38 20.97
CA PHE A 237 24.36 -21.54 20.35
C PHE A 237 24.76 -21.04 18.96
N SER A 238 26.03 -20.73 18.71
CA SER A 238 26.45 -20.07 17.47
C SER A 238 27.64 -20.72 16.82
N VAL A 239 27.65 -20.76 15.48
CA VAL A 239 28.82 -21.11 14.65
C VAL A 239 28.87 -20.19 13.42
N GLY A 240 30.02 -20.13 12.75
CA GLY A 240 30.15 -19.42 11.47
C GLY A 240 29.96 -17.90 11.60
N GLU A 241 29.39 -17.25 10.59
CA GLU A 241 29.30 -15.79 10.56
C GLU A 241 28.43 -15.20 11.69
N LEU A 242 27.43 -15.93 12.19
CA LEU A 242 26.61 -15.50 13.33
C LEU A 242 27.30 -15.67 14.68
N GLU A 243 28.33 -16.51 14.81
CA GLU A 243 29.17 -16.55 16.02
C GLU A 243 29.94 -15.24 16.17
N THR A 244 30.51 -14.72 15.08
CA THR A 244 31.19 -13.43 15.08
C THR A 244 30.25 -12.30 15.52
N VAL A 245 29.00 -12.32 15.04
CA VAL A 245 27.97 -11.35 15.46
C VAL A 245 27.64 -11.53 16.95
N ALA A 246 27.39 -12.75 17.41
CA ALA A 246 27.07 -13.02 18.81
C ALA A 246 28.20 -12.56 19.75
N PHE A 247 29.46 -12.79 19.38
CA PHE A 247 30.59 -12.31 20.16
C PHE A 247 30.71 -10.78 20.15
N ASP A 248 30.47 -10.12 19.03
CA ASP A 248 30.47 -8.65 18.97
C ASP A 248 29.35 -8.05 19.84
N MET A 249 28.17 -8.69 19.87
CA MET A 249 27.07 -8.35 20.78
C MET A 249 27.47 -8.50 22.26
N ILE A 250 28.16 -9.59 22.62
CA ILE A 250 28.70 -9.77 23.98
C ILE A 250 29.72 -8.68 24.32
N GLU A 251 30.62 -8.33 23.41
CA GLU A 251 31.58 -7.25 23.66
C GLU A 251 30.89 -5.89 23.81
N LYS A 252 29.82 -5.61 23.04
CA LYS A 252 29.00 -4.41 23.24
C LYS A 252 28.34 -4.40 24.61
N PHE A 253 27.78 -5.53 25.03
CA PHE A 253 27.17 -5.66 26.36
C PHE A 253 28.21 -5.42 27.46
N LYS A 254 29.43 -5.98 27.31
CA LYS A 254 30.55 -5.77 28.21
C LYS A 254 31.02 -4.31 28.29
N ARG A 255 30.97 -3.56 27.18
CA ARG A 255 31.24 -2.11 27.18
C ARG A 255 30.13 -1.28 27.84
N SER A 256 28.98 -1.89 28.14
CA SER A 256 27.86 -1.28 28.85
C SER A 256 27.29 -0.02 28.18
N GLU A 257 27.35 0.06 26.85
CA GLU A 257 26.92 1.24 26.08
C GLU A 257 25.39 1.40 26.04
N GLY A 258 24.66 0.28 26.10
CA GLY A 258 23.24 0.24 25.75
C GLY A 258 22.97 0.67 24.29
N GLY A 259 21.78 1.23 24.05
CA GLY A 259 21.40 1.78 22.74
C GLY A 259 20.94 0.72 21.75
N GLU A 260 21.16 0.96 20.45
CA GLU A 260 20.82 0.04 19.36
C GLU A 260 22.08 -0.72 18.88
N TYR A 261 21.92 -1.97 18.49
CA TYR A 261 22.91 -2.78 17.78
C TYR A 261 22.38 -3.17 16.40
N THR A 262 23.16 -2.93 15.37
CA THR A 262 22.82 -3.31 13.99
C THR A 262 24.00 -4.04 13.36
N ASN A 263 23.73 -5.11 12.60
CA ASN A 263 24.77 -5.84 11.89
C ASN A 263 24.25 -6.34 10.55
N SER A 264 25.05 -6.22 9.48
CA SER A 264 24.66 -6.61 8.12
C SER A 264 24.55 -8.13 7.95
N ILE A 265 25.38 -8.92 8.64
CA ILE A 265 25.28 -10.39 8.69
C ILE A 265 23.97 -10.79 9.36
N LEU A 266 23.68 -10.23 10.54
CA LEU A 266 22.40 -10.47 11.22
C LEU A 266 21.21 -10.13 10.33
N THR A 267 21.24 -8.97 9.68
CA THR A 267 20.21 -8.51 8.75
C THR A 267 20.01 -9.50 7.60
N LYS A 268 21.10 -10.00 7.01
CA LYS A 268 21.06 -11.02 5.94
C LYS A 268 20.43 -12.33 6.42
N HIS A 269 20.75 -12.80 7.62
CA HIS A 269 20.16 -14.03 8.17
C HIS A 269 18.67 -13.87 8.45
N VAL A 270 18.27 -12.77 9.08
CA VAL A 270 16.86 -12.44 9.31
C VAL A 270 16.10 -12.33 8.00
N LEU A 271 16.65 -11.60 7.01
CA LEU A 271 16.00 -11.40 5.71
C LEU A 271 15.69 -12.73 5.00
N ASN A 272 16.63 -13.68 5.06
CA ASN A 272 16.52 -14.98 4.40
C ASN A 272 15.75 -16.03 5.21
N HIS A 273 15.45 -15.76 6.49
CA HIS A 273 14.78 -16.73 7.35
C HIS A 273 13.31 -16.96 6.90
N PRO A 274 12.82 -18.22 6.83
CA PRO A 274 11.45 -18.51 6.39
C PRO A 274 10.36 -17.80 7.20
N SER A 275 10.61 -17.51 8.49
CA SER A 275 9.69 -16.75 9.34
C SER A 275 9.51 -15.32 8.83
N ASN A 276 10.61 -14.62 8.55
CA ASN A 276 10.58 -13.28 8.00
C ASN A 276 10.00 -13.24 6.57
N GLN A 277 10.28 -14.26 5.75
CA GLN A 277 9.69 -14.36 4.41
C GLN A 277 8.16 -14.45 4.46
N ARG A 278 7.60 -15.25 5.39
CA ARG A 278 6.15 -15.33 5.60
C ARG A 278 5.56 -14.01 6.09
N PHE A 279 6.25 -13.32 7.01
CA PHE A 279 5.85 -12.00 7.47
C PHE A 279 5.81 -11.00 6.31
N CYS A 280 6.88 -10.91 5.52
CA CYS A 280 6.95 -10.04 4.33
C CYS A 280 5.85 -10.34 3.32
N LEU A 281 5.57 -11.62 3.03
CA LEU A 281 4.47 -11.99 2.14
C LEU A 281 3.11 -11.53 2.68
N SER A 282 2.93 -11.59 3.98
CA SER A 282 1.69 -11.14 4.62
C SER A 282 1.55 -9.61 4.59
N MET A 283 2.67 -8.88 4.77
CA MET A 283 2.71 -7.42 4.58
C MET A 283 2.39 -7.02 3.15
N GLU A 284 2.96 -7.70 2.16
CA GLU A 284 2.66 -7.43 0.75
C GLU A 284 1.20 -7.75 0.40
N ASP A 285 0.63 -8.82 0.97
CA ASP A 285 -0.79 -9.13 0.85
C ASP A 285 -1.67 -8.03 1.46
N GLU A 286 -1.32 -7.54 2.64
CA GLU A 286 -2.06 -6.48 3.34
C GLU A 286 -2.00 -5.15 2.56
N ILE A 287 -0.80 -4.75 2.12
CA ILE A 287 -0.61 -3.56 1.28
C ILE A 287 -1.45 -3.69 0.01
N ALA A 288 -1.38 -4.81 -0.70
CA ALA A 288 -2.14 -5.02 -1.93
C ALA A 288 -3.66 -5.01 -1.70
N ASP A 289 -4.14 -5.60 -0.59
CA ASP A 289 -5.56 -5.61 -0.25
C ASP A 289 -6.09 -4.21 0.07
N ARG A 290 -5.34 -3.42 0.85
CA ARG A 290 -5.68 -2.03 1.15
C ARG A 290 -5.67 -1.17 -0.11
N ILE A 291 -4.68 -1.33 -1.00
CA ILE A 291 -4.63 -0.62 -2.29
C ILE A 291 -5.83 -0.99 -3.16
N LYS A 292 -6.18 -2.27 -3.26
CA LYS A 292 -7.33 -2.74 -4.05
C LYS A 292 -8.64 -2.18 -3.51
N LYS A 293 -8.86 -2.26 -2.19
CA LYS A 293 -10.04 -1.70 -1.52
C LYS A 293 -10.18 -0.20 -1.70
N ASN A 294 -9.06 0.50 -1.86
CA ASN A 294 -9.00 1.93 -2.14
C ASN A 294 -8.78 2.25 -3.63
N TYR A 295 -9.11 1.33 -4.55
CA TYR A 295 -9.09 1.59 -6.01
C TYR A 295 -7.73 2.09 -6.55
N GLY A 296 -6.63 1.69 -5.92
CA GLY A 296 -5.28 2.07 -6.33
C GLY A 296 -4.69 3.30 -5.63
N SER A 297 -5.43 3.88 -4.68
CA SER A 297 -4.98 4.96 -3.80
C SER A 297 -4.15 4.45 -2.63
N ILE A 298 -3.23 5.29 -2.13
CA ILE A 298 -2.44 5.00 -0.93
C ILE A 298 -2.68 5.96 0.24
N ALA A 299 -3.34 7.11 0.08
CA ALA A 299 -3.46 8.04 1.21
C ALA A 299 -4.47 7.61 2.29
N SER A 300 -5.29 6.59 2.03
CA SER A 300 -6.21 6.01 3.03
C SER A 300 -5.78 4.60 3.49
N ILE A 301 -4.53 4.19 3.23
CA ILE A 301 -4.03 2.86 3.65
C ILE A 301 -3.16 2.90 4.91
N GLU A 302 -2.90 4.11 5.42
CA GLU A 302 -2.09 4.31 6.62
C GLU A 302 -2.77 3.71 7.85
N ASP A 303 -1.95 3.07 8.68
CA ASP A 303 -2.28 2.52 9.98
C ASP A 303 -1.10 2.84 10.90
N ASP A 304 -1.17 4.02 11.52
CA ASP A 304 -0.15 4.58 12.40
C ASP A 304 -0.35 4.20 13.88
N GLU A 305 -1.46 3.51 14.17
CA GLU A 305 -1.78 2.97 15.48
C GLU A 305 -0.70 1.96 15.90
N ILE A 306 -0.29 2.05 17.17
CA ILE A 306 0.65 1.09 17.76
C ILE A 306 -0.17 -0.03 18.37
N HIS A 307 -0.06 -1.22 17.77
CA HIS A 307 -0.80 -2.38 18.21
C HIS A 307 -0.08 -3.07 19.37
N PHE A 308 -0.85 -3.41 20.40
CA PHE A 308 -0.43 -4.21 21.54
C PHE A 308 -1.33 -5.46 21.60
N THR A 309 -0.76 -6.64 21.82
CA THR A 309 -1.55 -7.85 22.08
C THR A 309 -0.95 -8.62 23.24
N ASP A 310 -1.75 -8.83 24.30
CA ASP A 310 -1.37 -9.62 25.48
C ASP A 310 -1.65 -11.12 25.31
N ASP A 311 -2.52 -11.50 24.36
CA ASP A 311 -2.86 -12.89 24.08
C ASP A 311 -1.88 -13.51 23.07
N GLU A 312 -0.68 -13.86 23.53
CA GLU A 312 0.24 -14.77 22.82
C GLU A 312 -0.31 -16.22 22.75
N VAL A 313 -1.58 -16.44 23.13
CA VAL A 313 -2.30 -17.70 22.94
C VAL A 313 -2.69 -17.82 21.47
N GLY A 314 -1.75 -18.35 20.70
CA GLY A 314 -1.88 -18.55 19.26
C GLY A 314 -0.94 -17.64 18.50
N LYS A 315 -0.24 -18.22 17.52
CA LYS A 315 0.85 -17.65 16.71
C LYS A 315 0.49 -16.37 15.90
N PHE A 316 -0.64 -15.71 16.18
CA PHE A 316 -1.30 -14.77 15.28
C PHE A 316 -2.00 -13.58 15.96
N GLY A 317 -1.90 -13.35 17.28
CA GLY A 317 -2.58 -12.22 17.95
C GLY A 317 -4.00 -11.93 17.41
N ARG A 318 -4.40 -10.65 17.34
CA ARG A 318 -5.57 -10.23 16.52
C ARG A 318 -5.24 -10.04 15.04
N ARG A 319 -3.94 -9.98 14.70
CA ARG A 319 -3.44 -9.67 13.35
C ARG A 319 -2.98 -10.97 12.68
N GLY A 320 -3.75 -11.45 11.70
CA GLY A 320 -3.59 -12.78 11.09
C GLY A 320 -2.24 -13.09 10.39
N TRP A 321 -1.22 -12.23 10.52
CA TRP A 321 0.13 -12.40 10.00
C TRP A 321 1.22 -12.67 11.05
N GLY A 322 1.01 -12.36 12.33
CA GLY A 322 2.01 -12.53 13.38
C GLY A 322 3.28 -11.69 13.17
N HIS A 323 4.39 -12.10 13.77
CA HIS A 323 5.70 -11.47 13.59
C HIS A 323 6.83 -12.50 13.39
N PRO A 324 7.97 -12.10 12.82
CA PRO A 324 9.10 -13.01 12.63
C PRO A 324 9.67 -13.51 13.97
N GLN A 325 9.62 -14.82 14.17
CA GLN A 325 10.31 -15.52 15.27
C GLN A 325 11.49 -16.35 14.73
N PHE A 326 12.54 -16.50 15.53
CA PHE A 326 13.81 -17.17 15.20
C PHE A 326 14.21 -18.16 16.30
N SER A 327 13.28 -19.02 16.67
CA SER A 327 13.36 -19.90 17.84
C SER A 327 13.29 -21.39 17.51
N THR A 328 13.51 -21.78 16.24
CA THR A 328 13.57 -23.20 15.89
C THR A 328 14.86 -23.83 16.42
N MET A 329 14.88 -25.15 16.59
CA MET A 329 16.09 -25.86 17.04
C MET A 329 17.33 -25.53 16.18
N LYS A 330 17.14 -25.29 14.88
CA LYS A 330 18.21 -24.90 13.95
C LYS A 330 18.67 -23.47 14.12
N ASP A 331 17.79 -22.57 14.58
CA ASP A 331 18.14 -21.18 14.88
C ASP A 331 18.88 -21.09 16.21
N THR A 332 18.49 -21.96 17.16
CA THR A 332 18.97 -21.95 18.54
C THR A 332 20.28 -22.68 18.71
N PHE A 333 20.36 -23.97 18.39
CA PHE A 333 21.55 -24.76 18.65
C PHE A 333 22.48 -24.74 17.45
N MET A 334 23.69 -24.23 17.64
CA MET A 334 24.67 -23.98 16.58
C MET A 334 24.14 -23.12 15.42
N GLY A 335 23.02 -22.41 15.60
CA GLY A 335 22.40 -21.58 14.57
C GLY A 335 22.78 -20.10 14.67
N GLY A 336 23.07 -19.63 15.86
CA GLY A 336 23.49 -18.27 16.20
C GLY A 336 22.38 -17.21 16.10
N LEU A 337 21.26 -17.51 15.43
CA LEU A 337 20.23 -16.51 15.19
C LEU A 337 19.43 -16.25 16.46
N THR A 338 19.00 -17.29 17.19
CA THR A 338 18.22 -17.12 18.42
C THR A 338 18.94 -16.28 19.48
N ILE A 339 20.27 -16.47 19.64
CA ILE A 339 21.03 -15.73 20.65
C ILE A 339 21.26 -14.27 20.24
N CYS A 340 21.25 -13.96 18.94
CA CYS A 340 21.37 -12.58 18.44
C CYS A 340 20.01 -11.86 18.39
N MET A 341 18.94 -12.59 18.06
CA MET A 341 17.57 -12.10 17.92
C MET A 341 16.61 -13.31 17.98
N ASN A 342 15.94 -13.52 19.10
CA ASN A 342 15.10 -14.70 19.33
C ASN A 342 13.71 -14.54 18.70
N ASP A 343 13.12 -13.35 18.87
CA ASP A 343 11.83 -12.99 18.30
C ASP A 343 11.85 -11.52 17.89
N THR A 344 10.68 -10.94 17.63
CA THR A 344 10.46 -9.53 17.35
C THR A 344 9.66 -8.95 18.49
N TRP A 345 10.36 -8.26 19.41
CA TRP A 345 9.71 -7.51 20.48
C TRP A 345 8.83 -6.39 19.95
N ALA A 346 9.32 -5.62 18.97
CA ALA A 346 8.57 -4.54 18.32
C ALA A 346 8.92 -4.44 16.84
N TYR A 347 8.02 -3.88 16.03
CA TYR A 347 8.33 -3.59 14.63
C TYR A 347 7.59 -2.38 14.07
N GLU A 348 8.15 -1.83 13.00
CA GLU A 348 7.50 -0.84 12.14
C GLU A 348 7.57 -1.28 10.68
N VAL A 349 6.45 -1.17 9.97
CA VAL A 349 6.38 -1.35 8.52
C VAL A 349 5.89 -0.06 7.89
N LYS A 350 6.67 0.50 6.96
CA LYS A 350 6.36 1.75 6.26
C LYS A 350 6.35 1.53 4.76
N LEU A 351 5.32 1.97 4.06
CA LEU A 351 5.42 2.14 2.61
C LEU A 351 6.22 3.41 2.35
N THR A 352 7.31 3.31 1.58
CA THR A 352 8.26 4.41 1.36
C THR A 352 8.27 4.91 -0.08
N LYS A 353 7.90 4.06 -1.05
CA LYS A 353 7.75 4.44 -2.46
C LYS A 353 6.55 3.74 -3.08
N PHE A 354 5.83 4.45 -3.94
CA PHE A 354 4.71 3.90 -4.69
C PHE A 354 4.68 4.51 -6.10
N ASN A 355 5.03 3.72 -7.09
CA ASN A 355 5.06 4.14 -8.49
C ASN A 355 3.98 3.40 -9.26
N LYS A 356 2.95 4.12 -9.70
CA LYS A 356 1.80 3.53 -10.38
C LYS A 356 1.83 3.87 -11.86
N SER A 357 1.65 2.84 -12.67
CA SER A 357 1.61 2.90 -14.14
C SER A 357 0.18 3.16 -14.64
N ALA A 358 0.08 3.74 -15.83
CA ALA A 358 -1.21 4.09 -16.46
C ALA A 358 -2.12 2.89 -16.75
N ASN A 359 -1.55 1.69 -16.87
CA ASN A 359 -2.27 0.43 -17.07
C ASN A 359 -2.79 -0.20 -15.76
N GLY A 360 -2.62 0.48 -14.61
CA GLY A 360 -3.08 -0.01 -13.32
C GLY A 360 -2.09 -0.90 -12.56
N THR A 361 -0.89 -1.16 -13.09
CA THR A 361 0.17 -1.83 -12.31
C THR A 361 0.90 -0.83 -11.40
N TYR A 362 1.51 -1.31 -10.33
CA TYR A 362 2.34 -0.50 -9.44
C TYR A 362 3.58 -1.25 -8.97
N ASP A 363 4.62 -0.47 -8.64
CA ASP A 363 5.77 -0.87 -7.85
C ASP A 363 5.65 -0.24 -6.46
N ALA A 364 5.60 -1.06 -5.41
CA ALA A 364 5.51 -0.62 -4.02
C ALA A 364 6.78 -1.03 -3.26
N THR A 365 7.51 -0.04 -2.73
CA THR A 365 8.65 -0.27 -1.83
C THR A 365 8.22 -0.01 -0.40
N TYR A 366 8.44 -0.98 0.48
CA TYR A 366 8.20 -0.86 1.90
C TYR A 366 9.47 -1.17 2.69
N LYS A 367 9.59 -0.50 3.84
CA LYS A 367 10.67 -0.64 4.81
C LYS A 367 10.15 -1.36 6.03
N VAL A 368 10.88 -2.35 6.50
CA VAL A 368 10.63 -3.08 7.74
C VAL A 368 11.75 -2.77 8.71
N VAL A 369 11.38 -2.44 9.94
CA VAL A 369 12.31 -2.32 11.07
C VAL A 369 11.84 -3.25 12.17
N LEU A 370 12.67 -4.21 12.55
CA LEU A 370 12.42 -5.15 13.63
C LEU A 370 13.33 -4.83 14.81
N TYR A 371 12.79 -4.96 16.02
CA TYR A 371 13.48 -4.73 17.27
C TYR A 371 13.33 -5.96 18.17
N ASP A 372 14.42 -6.32 18.84
CA ASP A 372 14.46 -7.30 19.92
C ASP A 372 15.39 -6.81 21.02
N HIS A 373 15.44 -7.48 22.16
CA HIS A 373 16.31 -7.10 23.27
C HIS A 373 17.46 -8.10 23.44
N PHE A 374 18.67 -7.58 23.65
CA PHE A 374 19.81 -8.37 24.11
C PHE A 374 19.95 -8.17 25.61
N GLY A 375 19.07 -8.83 26.36
CA GLY A 375 19.09 -8.91 27.80
C GLY A 375 18.12 -9.99 28.28
N LEU A 376 18.14 -10.27 29.57
CA LEU A 376 17.34 -11.35 30.17
C LEU A 376 16.38 -10.80 31.22
N ASP A 377 15.18 -11.37 31.29
CA ASP A 377 14.27 -11.19 32.41
C ASP A 377 14.25 -12.41 33.35
N MET A 378 13.46 -12.35 34.42
CA MET A 378 13.43 -13.42 35.42
C MET A 378 12.97 -14.77 34.84
N PRO A 379 11.90 -14.86 34.03
CA PRO A 379 11.54 -16.07 33.29
C PRO A 379 12.69 -16.73 32.51
N ASP A 380 13.62 -15.96 31.94
CA ASP A 380 14.74 -16.50 31.15
C ASP A 380 15.75 -17.31 31.97
N ILE A 381 15.79 -17.12 33.28
CA ILE A 381 16.62 -17.90 34.20
C ILE A 381 15.82 -18.92 35.02
N GLU A 382 14.63 -19.29 34.55
CA GLU A 382 13.82 -20.36 35.14
C GLU A 382 13.88 -21.66 34.32
N LYS A 383 13.43 -22.76 34.94
CA LYS A 383 13.28 -24.08 34.28
C LYS A 383 14.58 -24.56 33.61
N LYS A 384 14.54 -24.90 32.32
CA LYS A 384 15.67 -25.52 31.60
C LYS A 384 16.87 -24.57 31.45
N TYR A 385 16.61 -23.27 31.30
CA TYR A 385 17.66 -22.28 31.05
C TYR A 385 18.43 -21.95 32.32
N TYR A 386 17.81 -22.08 33.50
CA TYR A 386 18.50 -22.01 34.79
C TYR A 386 19.73 -22.93 34.84
N TYR A 387 19.68 -24.14 34.25
CA TYR A 387 20.78 -25.09 34.30
C TYR A 387 21.95 -24.75 33.38
N LEU A 388 21.74 -23.87 32.40
CA LEU A 388 22.79 -23.41 31.49
C LEU A 388 23.56 -22.25 32.12
N LEU A 389 24.81 -22.53 32.53
CA LEU A 389 25.63 -21.59 33.33
C LEU A 389 25.78 -20.20 32.69
N GLY A 390 25.89 -20.11 31.37
CA GLY A 390 26.06 -18.81 30.71
C GLY A 390 24.82 -17.91 30.78
N PHE A 391 23.60 -18.46 30.90
CA PHE A 391 22.40 -17.65 31.13
C PHE A 391 22.38 -17.07 32.54
N ARG A 392 22.78 -17.86 33.55
CA ARG A 392 22.97 -17.34 34.91
C ARG A 392 24.02 -16.23 34.93
N TYR A 393 25.14 -16.42 34.22
CA TYR A 393 26.22 -15.44 34.19
C TYR A 393 25.79 -14.14 33.49
N TRP A 394 25.11 -14.25 32.34
CA TRP A 394 24.53 -13.10 31.65
C TRP A 394 23.57 -12.34 32.58
N PHE A 395 22.67 -13.05 33.27
CA PHE A 395 21.72 -12.44 34.20
C PHE A 395 22.42 -11.74 35.38
N ILE A 396 23.45 -12.36 35.98
CA ILE A 396 24.26 -11.75 37.04
C ILE A 396 24.95 -10.47 36.54
N LEU A 397 25.57 -10.53 35.35
CA LEU A 397 26.23 -9.36 34.75
C LEU A 397 25.24 -8.22 34.56
N GLN A 398 24.03 -8.49 34.08
CA GLN A 398 22.99 -7.50 33.85
C GLN A 398 22.42 -6.92 35.16
N HIS A 399 21.83 -7.78 36.00
CA HIS A 399 20.99 -7.34 37.13
C HIS A 399 21.75 -7.17 38.45
N ILE A 400 22.92 -7.79 38.60
CA ILE A 400 23.73 -7.66 39.83
C ILE A 400 24.93 -6.75 39.61
N ARG A 401 25.67 -6.94 38.51
CA ARG A 401 26.88 -6.14 38.21
C ARG A 401 26.56 -4.83 37.47
N GLY A 402 25.34 -4.69 36.95
CA GLY A 402 24.87 -3.44 36.37
C GLY A 402 25.33 -3.17 34.94
N TYR A 403 25.81 -4.18 34.21
CA TYR A 403 26.11 -4.04 32.79
C TYR A 403 24.82 -3.81 32.01
N LYS A 404 24.85 -2.81 31.12
CA LYS A 404 23.66 -2.31 30.43
C LYS A 404 23.34 -3.12 29.17
N PRO A 405 22.16 -3.77 29.08
CA PRO A 405 21.69 -4.45 27.87
C PRO A 405 21.33 -3.44 26.78
N PHE A 406 21.04 -3.92 25.58
CA PHE A 406 20.74 -3.07 24.43
C PHE A 406 19.66 -3.66 23.53
N ILE A 407 19.18 -2.86 22.58
CA ILE A 407 18.16 -3.24 21.61
C ILE A 407 18.87 -3.74 20.34
N THR A 408 18.58 -4.96 19.92
CA THR A 408 18.95 -5.44 18.58
C THR A 408 17.99 -4.85 17.56
N LYS A 409 18.52 -4.32 16.46
CA LYS A 409 17.73 -3.72 15.38
C LYS A 409 18.13 -4.30 14.02
N VAL A 410 17.13 -4.75 13.28
CA VAL A 410 17.25 -5.21 11.90
C VAL A 410 16.37 -4.34 11.01
N GLU A 411 16.93 -3.83 9.93
CA GLU A 411 16.26 -2.93 9.01
C GLU A 411 16.52 -3.34 7.56
N PHE A 412 15.45 -3.42 6.76
CA PHE A 412 15.56 -3.75 5.33
C PHE A 412 14.38 -3.17 4.53
N GLU A 413 14.58 -3.06 3.23
CA GLU A 413 13.52 -2.68 2.27
C GLU A 413 13.20 -3.85 1.33
N LYS A 414 11.93 -3.95 0.95
CA LYS A 414 11.48 -4.85 -0.12
C LYS A 414 10.62 -4.08 -1.10
N THR A 415 10.70 -4.49 -2.36
CA THR A 415 9.85 -3.98 -3.43
C THR A 415 9.06 -5.12 -4.03
N PHE A 416 7.77 -4.91 -4.25
CA PHE A 416 6.93 -5.85 -4.98
C PHE A 416 6.12 -5.13 -6.05
N LYS A 417 5.73 -5.89 -7.08
CA LYS A 417 4.89 -5.42 -8.18
C LYS A 417 3.53 -6.06 -8.10
N GLU A 418 2.49 -5.31 -8.39
CA GLU A 418 1.13 -5.85 -8.47
C GLU A 418 0.21 -4.96 -9.33
N SER A 419 -0.99 -5.45 -9.63
CA SER A 419 -2.07 -4.63 -10.19
C SER A 419 -2.99 -4.10 -9.09
N ILE A 420 -3.55 -2.89 -9.27
CA ILE A 420 -4.55 -2.33 -8.34
C ILE A 420 -5.84 -3.16 -8.26
N THR A 421 -6.05 -4.09 -9.19
CA THR A 421 -7.18 -5.02 -9.17
C THR A 421 -6.91 -6.30 -8.39
N ILE A 422 -5.67 -6.52 -7.93
CA ILE A 422 -5.21 -7.76 -7.29
C ILE A 422 -4.91 -7.46 -5.81
N GLY A 423 -5.64 -8.14 -4.92
CA GLY A 423 -5.53 -7.99 -3.46
C GLY A 423 -5.08 -9.30 -2.80
N LYS A 424 -5.29 -9.41 -1.49
CA LYS A 424 -4.83 -10.57 -0.71
C LYS A 424 -5.38 -11.89 -1.22
N ALA A 425 -6.68 -11.95 -1.53
CA ALA A 425 -7.34 -13.17 -1.98
C ALA A 425 -6.74 -13.70 -3.30
N GLU A 426 -6.59 -12.82 -4.29
CA GLU A 426 -6.02 -13.18 -5.60
C GLU A 426 -4.55 -13.59 -5.49
N ARG A 427 -3.76 -12.86 -4.68
CA ARG A 427 -2.35 -13.18 -4.42
C ARG A 427 -2.20 -14.56 -3.77
N GLN A 428 -3.04 -14.87 -2.80
CA GLN A 428 -3.05 -16.18 -2.13
C GLN A 428 -3.47 -17.31 -3.07
N SER A 429 -4.51 -17.09 -3.88
CA SER A 429 -4.96 -18.06 -4.90
C SER A 429 -3.84 -18.38 -5.89
N LYS A 430 -3.16 -17.35 -6.43
CA LYS A 430 -2.03 -17.51 -7.35
C LYS A 430 -0.89 -18.34 -6.73
N ARG A 431 -0.53 -18.07 -5.47
CA ARG A 431 0.52 -18.84 -4.77
C ARG A 431 0.12 -20.29 -4.51
N ARG A 432 -1.16 -20.57 -4.21
CA ARG A 432 -1.66 -21.95 -4.03
C ARG A 432 -1.59 -22.73 -5.35
N ALA A 433 -2.08 -22.14 -6.44
CA ALA A 433 -2.02 -22.76 -7.77
C ALA A 433 -0.57 -23.05 -8.22
N GLU A 434 0.37 -22.12 -7.96
CA GLU A 434 1.78 -22.37 -8.27
C GLU A 434 2.36 -23.51 -7.43
N LYS A 435 2.05 -23.56 -6.12
CA LYS A 435 2.48 -24.66 -5.26
C LYS A 435 1.94 -26.01 -5.74
N GLU A 436 0.65 -26.10 -6.06
CA GLU A 436 0.01 -27.31 -6.59
C GLU A 436 0.68 -27.77 -7.89
N ARG A 437 1.00 -26.83 -8.79
CA ARG A 437 1.73 -27.12 -10.02
C ARG A 437 3.13 -27.67 -9.75
N GLN A 438 3.87 -27.08 -8.82
CA GLN A 438 5.22 -27.54 -8.45
C GLN A 438 5.18 -28.93 -7.81
N ASP A 439 4.20 -29.18 -6.93
CA ASP A 439 4.02 -30.49 -6.31
C ASP A 439 3.64 -31.56 -7.35
N HIS A 440 2.79 -31.22 -8.33
CA HIS A 440 2.47 -32.10 -9.45
C HIS A 440 3.70 -32.45 -10.31
N LEU A 441 4.53 -31.46 -10.67
CA LEU A 441 5.78 -31.67 -11.41
C LEU A 441 6.77 -32.57 -10.66
N ARG A 442 6.93 -32.36 -9.34
CA ARG A 442 7.78 -33.20 -8.48
C ARG A 442 7.30 -34.64 -8.43
N ASN A 443 5.98 -34.86 -8.42
CA ASN A 443 5.40 -36.19 -8.40
C ASN A 443 5.55 -36.90 -9.76
N MET A 444 5.48 -36.19 -10.89
CA MET A 444 5.79 -36.76 -12.20
C MET A 444 7.26 -37.15 -12.35
N GLY A 445 8.19 -36.34 -11.84
CA GLY A 445 9.63 -36.63 -11.85
C GLY A 445 10.07 -37.76 -10.90
N ARG A 446 9.17 -38.29 -10.07
CA ARG A 446 9.42 -39.41 -9.13
C ARG A 446 8.87 -40.75 -9.61
N ARG A 447 8.20 -40.82 -10.78
CA ARG A 447 7.80 -42.11 -11.37
C ARG A 447 9.06 -42.94 -11.66
N ARG A 448 9.13 -44.16 -11.13
CA ARG A 448 10.26 -45.08 -11.36
C ARG A 448 10.30 -45.50 -12.84
N PRO A 449 11.48 -45.80 -13.41
CA PRO A 449 11.55 -46.38 -14.76
C PRO A 449 10.75 -47.69 -14.76
N GLY A 450 9.65 -47.74 -15.51
CA GLY A 450 8.84 -48.95 -15.71
C GLY A 450 7.38 -48.89 -15.25
N GLU A 451 6.92 -47.82 -14.63
CA GLU A 451 5.48 -47.63 -14.35
C GLU A 451 4.87 -46.68 -15.40
N TYR A 452 4.23 -47.28 -16.41
CA TYR A 452 3.38 -46.57 -17.38
C TYR A 452 1.99 -46.32 -16.80
#